data_AF-A0A8J5IGT3-F1
#
_entry.id   AF-A0A8J5IGT3-F1
#
_cell.length_a   1.000
_cell.length_b   1.000
_cell.length_c   1.000
_cell.angle_alpha   90.00
_cell.angle_beta   90.00
_cell.angle_gamma   90.00
#
_symmetry.space_group_name_H-M   'P 1'
#
loop_
_entity.id
_entity.type
_entity.pdbx_description
1 polymer ?
#
loop_
_entity_poly.entity_id
_entity_poly.type
_entity_poly.pdbx_seq_one_letter_code
_entity_poly.pdbx_strand_id
1 'polypeptide(L)'
;DDEFADLMPTRHEENKLRLLLDNLRAFKSASKKLQSDEKVTLLDVRDLFETLIERHPSDAEYLAANASVVKNPAFDSAGVKVLLGKEMELTGNDHELLAAFATPVSSRPSNDEDDSDDRDGFADLCVIRRFWGAATVSKVVNA
;
A
#
# COMPACT_ATOMS: atom_id res chain seq x y z
N ASP A 1 -13.45 -39.04 -25.65
CA ASP A 1 -13.19 -37.99 -24.63
C ASP A 1 -14.03 -36.73 -24.88
N ASP A 2 -15.34 -36.88 -25.13
CA ASP A 2 -16.26 -35.74 -25.30
C ASP A 2 -17.05 -35.42 -24.01
N GLU A 3 -17.07 -36.34 -23.04
CA GLU A 3 -17.85 -36.23 -21.79
C GLU A 3 -17.37 -35.10 -20.87
N PHE A 4 -16.11 -34.68 -20.99
CA PHE A 4 -15.54 -33.60 -20.18
C PHE A 4 -15.47 -32.25 -20.91
N ALA A 5 -15.78 -32.20 -22.21
CA ALA A 5 -15.68 -30.97 -23.00
C ALA A 5 -16.65 -29.89 -22.50
N ASP A 6 -17.85 -30.29 -22.09
CA ASP A 6 -18.87 -29.39 -21.52
C ASP A 6 -18.53 -28.92 -20.09
N LEU A 7 -17.56 -29.56 -19.43
CA LEU A 7 -17.05 -29.20 -18.10
C LEU A 7 -15.82 -28.30 -18.16
N MET A 8 -15.25 -28.08 -19.35
CA MET A 8 -14.13 -27.17 -19.52
C MET A 8 -14.60 -25.72 -19.29
N PRO A 9 -13.89 -24.93 -18.46
CA PRO A 9 -14.22 -23.52 -18.28
C PRO A 9 -14.24 -22.83 -19.64
N THR A 10 -15.26 -22.02 -19.86
CA THR A 10 -15.28 -21.12 -21.00
C THR A 10 -14.11 -20.14 -20.90
N ARG A 11 -13.64 -19.61 -22.03
CA ARG A 11 -12.59 -18.58 -22.06
C ARG A 11 -12.93 -17.37 -21.17
N HIS A 12 -14.21 -17.05 -21.03
CA HIS A 12 -14.70 -16.00 -20.14
C HIS A 12 -14.48 -16.34 -18.66
N GLU A 13 -14.79 -17.57 -18.25
CA GLU A 13 -14.57 -18.06 -16.89
C GLU A 13 -13.07 -18.16 -16.58
N GLU A 14 -12.26 -18.63 -17.51
CA GLU A 14 -10.80 -18.62 -17.34
C GLU A 14 -10.26 -17.20 -17.11
N ASN A 15 -10.74 -16.21 -17.87
CA ASN A 15 -10.30 -14.82 -17.71
C ASN A 15 -10.72 -14.25 -16.34
N LYS A 16 -11.92 -14.59 -15.86
CA LYS A 16 -12.35 -14.22 -14.49
C LYS A 16 -11.46 -14.86 -13.43
N LEU A 17 -11.10 -16.14 -13.59
CA LEU A 17 -10.20 -16.84 -12.67
C LEU A 17 -8.80 -16.24 -12.67
N ARG A 18 -8.26 -15.87 -13.83
CA ARG A 18 -6.96 -15.16 -13.95
C ARG A 18 -6.99 -13.82 -13.23
N LEU A 19 -8.03 -13.00 -13.47
CA LEU A 19 -8.19 -11.72 -12.79
C LEU A 19 -8.26 -11.91 -11.27
N LEU A 20 -9.08 -12.86 -10.78
CA LEU A 20 -9.19 -13.17 -9.36
C LEU A 20 -7.84 -13.61 -8.78
N LEU A 21 -7.09 -14.47 -9.49
CA LEU A 21 -5.77 -14.92 -9.06
C LEU A 21 -4.80 -13.75 -8.88
N ASP A 22 -4.79 -12.81 -9.82
CA ASP A 22 -3.89 -11.65 -9.75
C ASP A 22 -4.29 -10.71 -8.59
N ASN A 23 -5.57 -10.60 -8.29
CA ASN A 23 -6.05 -9.85 -7.13
C ASN A 23 -5.60 -10.53 -5.82
N LEU A 24 -5.81 -11.84 -5.70
CA LEU A 24 -5.36 -12.61 -4.54
C LEU A 24 -3.83 -12.55 -4.35
N ARG A 25 -3.06 -12.48 -5.45
CA ARG A 25 -1.60 -12.25 -5.39
C ARG A 25 -1.26 -10.88 -4.82
N ALA A 26 -1.95 -9.82 -5.25
CA ALA A 26 -1.76 -8.48 -4.72
C ALA A 26 -2.06 -8.43 -3.21
N PHE A 27 -3.19 -8.98 -2.77
CA PHE A 27 -3.54 -9.08 -1.34
C PHE A 27 -2.56 -9.90 -0.52
N LYS A 28 -2.07 -11.01 -1.08
CA LYS A 28 -1.06 -11.85 -0.44
C LYS A 28 0.25 -11.08 -0.25
N SER A 29 0.70 -10.36 -1.29
CA SER A 29 1.91 -9.52 -1.23
C SER A 29 1.75 -8.40 -0.20
N ALA A 30 0.63 -7.68 -0.24
CA ALA A 30 0.29 -6.64 0.72
C ALA A 30 0.29 -7.17 2.17
N SER A 31 -0.39 -8.29 2.40
CA SER A 31 -0.48 -8.92 3.73
C SER A 31 0.87 -9.38 4.24
N LYS A 32 1.73 -9.92 3.36
CA LYS A 32 3.10 -10.30 3.71
C LYS A 32 3.94 -9.10 4.12
N LYS A 33 3.89 -8.00 3.36
CA LYS A 33 4.65 -6.78 3.68
C LYS A 33 4.22 -6.19 5.02
N LEU A 34 2.91 -6.17 5.30
CA LEU A 34 2.38 -5.67 6.58
C LEU A 34 2.72 -6.55 7.78
N GLN A 35 3.04 -7.83 7.56
CA GLN A 35 3.33 -8.81 8.60
C GLN A 35 4.82 -9.19 8.66
N SER A 36 5.68 -8.54 7.86
CA SER A 36 7.12 -8.79 7.89
C SER A 36 7.77 -8.14 9.11
N ASP A 37 9.00 -8.53 9.41
CA ASP A 37 9.82 -7.91 10.45
C ASP A 37 10.44 -6.57 10.00
N GLU A 38 10.18 -6.16 8.76
CA GLU A 38 10.66 -4.89 8.21
C GLU A 38 9.90 -3.69 8.80
N LYS A 39 10.58 -2.54 8.84
CA LYS A 39 9.94 -1.30 9.26
C LYS A 39 9.01 -0.79 8.16
N VAL A 40 7.71 -0.96 8.36
CA VAL A 40 6.67 -0.37 7.52
C VAL A 40 6.14 0.89 8.19
N THR A 41 6.19 2.03 7.49
CA THR A 41 5.63 3.28 8.02
C THR A 41 4.14 3.39 7.74
N LEU A 42 3.43 4.25 8.49
CA LEU A 42 2.01 4.50 8.24
C LEU A 42 1.75 4.99 6.80
N LEU A 43 2.68 5.76 6.23
CA LEU A 43 2.58 6.24 4.86
C LEU A 43 2.65 5.09 3.85
N ASP A 44 3.54 4.10 4.08
CA ASP A 44 3.66 2.92 3.22
C ASP A 44 2.40 2.05 3.28
N VAL A 45 1.78 1.92 4.47
CA VAL A 45 0.47 1.25 4.62
C VAL A 45 -0.59 1.96 3.78
N ARG A 46 -0.62 3.30 3.81
CA ARG A 46 -1.60 4.09 3.05
C ARG A 46 -1.38 4.00 1.55
N ASP A 47 -0.13 4.01 1.09
CA ASP A 47 0.19 3.77 -0.32
C ASP A 47 -0.26 2.37 -0.77
N LEU A 48 -0.04 1.35 0.05
CA LEU A 48 -0.45 -0.03 -0.24
C LEU A 48 -1.97 -0.20 -0.25
N PHE A 49 -2.68 0.47 0.64
CA PHE A 49 -4.14 0.43 0.69
C PHE A 49 -4.77 1.21 -0.47
N GLU A 50 -4.23 2.36 -0.83
CA GLU A 50 -4.73 3.15 -1.96
C GLU A 50 -4.58 2.38 -3.28
N THR A 51 -3.46 1.69 -3.49
CA THR A 51 -3.28 0.86 -4.70
C THR A 51 -4.20 -0.36 -4.75
N LEU A 52 -4.53 -0.95 -3.60
CA LEU A 52 -5.56 -2.00 -3.53
C LEU A 52 -6.94 -1.44 -3.87
N ILE A 53 -7.29 -0.25 -3.36
CA ILE A 53 -8.56 0.44 -3.65
C ILE A 53 -8.65 0.82 -5.14
N GLU A 54 -7.58 1.33 -5.74
CA GLU A 54 -7.51 1.64 -7.17
C GLU A 54 -7.84 0.40 -8.02
N ARG A 55 -7.40 -0.79 -7.58
CA ARG A 55 -7.66 -2.07 -8.25
C ARG A 55 -9.04 -2.65 -7.92
N HIS A 56 -9.52 -2.43 -6.70
CA HIS A 56 -10.78 -2.93 -6.16
C HIS A 56 -11.50 -1.84 -5.38
N PRO A 57 -12.30 -1.00 -6.07
CA PRO A 57 -12.96 0.15 -5.43
C PRO A 57 -13.90 -0.22 -4.27
N SER A 58 -14.40 -1.46 -4.23
CA SER A 58 -15.21 -1.98 -3.12
C SER A 58 -14.47 -2.00 -1.79
N ASP A 59 -13.14 -2.12 -1.81
CA ASP A 59 -12.34 -2.32 -0.61
C ASP A 59 -12.11 -1.02 0.18
N ALA A 60 -12.48 0.12 -0.42
CA ALA A 60 -12.48 1.42 0.25
C ALA A 60 -13.32 1.40 1.55
N GLU A 61 -14.35 0.56 1.62
CA GLU A 61 -15.16 0.36 2.83
C GLU A 61 -14.30 -0.05 4.04
N TYR A 62 -13.19 -0.75 3.81
CA TYR A 62 -12.31 -1.31 4.85
C TYR A 62 -10.93 -0.65 4.90
N LEU A 63 -10.40 -0.21 3.75
CA LEU A 63 -9.01 0.20 3.62
C LEU A 63 -8.80 1.71 3.54
N ALA A 64 -9.85 2.48 3.21
CA ALA A 64 -9.73 3.93 3.06
C ALA A 64 -9.33 4.61 4.38
N ALA A 65 -8.68 5.76 4.30
CA ALA A 65 -8.26 6.53 5.48
C ALA A 65 -9.44 6.93 6.39
N ASN A 66 -10.65 7.03 5.84
CA ASN A 66 -11.89 7.31 6.55
C ASN A 66 -12.78 6.08 6.77
N ALA A 67 -12.28 4.86 6.54
CA ALA A 67 -13.02 3.64 6.79
C ALA A 67 -13.40 3.53 8.28
N SER A 68 -14.56 2.94 8.56
CA SER A 68 -15.11 2.86 9.93
C SER A 68 -14.23 2.08 10.93
N VAL A 69 -13.34 1.22 10.42
CA VAL A 69 -12.35 0.48 11.20
C VAL A 69 -11.23 1.37 11.75
N VAL A 70 -10.95 2.51 11.11
CA VAL A 70 -9.90 3.45 11.51
C VAL A 70 -10.33 4.16 12.79
N LYS A 71 -9.62 3.88 13.89
CA LYS A 71 -9.99 4.38 15.23
C LYS A 71 -9.88 5.89 15.37
N ASN A 72 -8.88 6.49 14.73
CA ASN A 72 -8.67 7.92 14.76
C ASN A 72 -8.19 8.41 13.38
N PRO A 73 -9.12 8.73 12.46
CA PRO A 73 -8.77 9.21 11.12
C PRO A 73 -7.96 10.51 11.12
N ALA A 74 -8.18 11.38 12.12
CA ALA A 74 -7.44 12.64 12.22
C ALA A 74 -5.97 12.41 12.60
N PHE A 75 -5.70 11.50 13.54
CA PHE A 75 -4.34 11.09 13.88
C PHE A 75 -3.63 10.42 12.68
N ASP A 76 -4.34 9.53 11.98
CA ASP A 76 -3.81 8.85 10.80
C ASP A 76 -3.37 9.87 9.72
N SER A 77 -4.25 10.82 9.40
CA SER A 77 -3.96 11.90 8.45
C SER A 77 -2.80 12.80 8.91
N ALA A 78 -2.75 13.17 10.19
CA ALA A 78 -1.66 13.97 10.72
C ALA A 78 -0.30 13.25 10.63
N GLY A 79 -0.27 11.95 10.95
CA GLY A 79 0.94 11.11 10.82
C GLY A 79 1.40 11.00 9.36
N VAL A 80 0.47 10.81 8.43
CA VAL A 80 0.74 10.80 6.99
C VAL A 80 1.34 12.12 6.51
N LYS A 81 0.83 13.28 6.97
CA LYS A 81 1.41 14.59 6.63
C LYS A 81 2.86 14.72 7.10
N VAL A 82 3.17 14.29 8.33
CA VAL A 82 4.55 14.30 8.85
C VAL A 82 5.46 13.42 8.01
N LEU A 83 5.03 12.19 7.69
CA LEU A 83 5.83 11.26 6.89
C LEU A 83 6.03 11.74 5.44
N LEU A 84 5.13 12.58 4.93
CA LEU A 84 5.27 13.28 3.65
C LEU A 84 6.16 14.53 3.70
N GLY A 85 6.67 14.93 4.87
CA GLY A 85 7.43 16.17 5.02
C GLY A 85 6.58 17.43 4.86
N LYS A 86 5.29 17.34 5.21
CA LYS A 86 4.31 18.44 5.13
C LYS A 86 4.01 19.02 6.50
N GLU A 87 5.02 19.16 7.35
CA GLU A 87 4.86 19.64 8.72
C GLU A 87 4.29 21.08 8.77
N MET A 88 4.51 21.87 7.72
CA MET A 88 3.93 23.21 7.56
C MET A 88 2.40 23.21 7.37
N GLU A 89 1.81 22.07 7.00
CA GLU A 89 0.36 21.90 6.82
C GLU A 89 -0.34 21.33 8.08
N LEU A 90 0.39 21.16 9.18
CA LEU A 90 -0.16 20.69 10.44
C LEU A 90 -0.96 21.80 11.13
N THR A 91 -2.15 21.45 11.58
CA THR A 91 -2.98 22.33 12.40
C THR A 91 -2.60 22.21 13.88
N GLY A 92 -3.09 23.13 14.73
CA GLY A 92 -2.90 23.01 16.18
C GLY A 92 -3.44 21.69 16.74
N ASN A 93 -4.58 21.22 16.23
CA ASN A 93 -5.15 19.93 16.58
C ASN A 93 -4.27 18.75 16.13
N ASP A 94 -3.61 18.85 14.96
CA ASP A 94 -2.67 17.82 14.49
C ASP A 94 -1.48 17.71 15.45
N HIS A 95 -0.95 18.84 15.95
CA HIS A 95 0.11 18.84 16.95
C HIS A 95 -0.32 18.22 18.28
N GLU A 96 -1.55 18.47 18.74
CA GLU A 96 -2.09 17.84 19.96
C GLU A 96 -2.21 16.32 19.81
N LEU A 97 -2.71 15.85 18.66
CA LEU A 97 -2.84 14.41 18.36
C LEU A 97 -1.49 13.69 18.30
N LEU A 98 -0.45 14.38 17.82
CA LEU A 98 0.90 13.83 17.66
C LEU A 98 1.81 14.08 18.88
N ALA A 99 1.36 14.83 19.89
CA ALA A 99 2.20 15.29 21.00
C ALA A 99 2.91 14.15 21.74
N ALA A 100 2.25 13.00 21.90
CA ALA A 100 2.83 11.82 22.56
C ALA A 100 4.00 11.18 21.79
N PHE A 101 4.13 11.49 20.49
CA PHE A 101 5.16 10.94 19.59
C PHE A 101 6.25 11.97 19.27
N ALA A 102 6.14 13.20 19.76
CA ALA A 102 7.13 14.24 19.51
C ALA A 102 8.47 13.90 20.20
N THR A 103 9.53 13.77 19.42
CA THR A 103 10.89 13.59 19.95
C THR A 103 11.65 14.92 19.90
N PRO A 104 12.46 15.25 20.93
CA PRO A 104 13.37 16.38 20.86
C PRO A 104 14.36 16.16 19.71
N VAL A 105 14.62 17.20 18.92
CA VAL A 105 15.53 17.14 17.76
C VAL A 105 16.97 16.96 18.24
N SER A 106 17.35 15.72 18.56
CA SER A 106 18.75 15.32 18.71
C SER A 106 19.05 14.31 17.61
N SER A 107 19.71 14.81 16.55
CA SER A 107 20.46 14.07 15.51
C SER A 107 19.79 12.80 14.95
N ARG A 108 19.10 12.98 13.83
CA ARG A 108 18.57 11.95 12.93
C ARG A 108 19.73 11.13 12.32
N PRO A 109 19.86 9.82 12.58
CA PRO A 109 20.78 8.99 11.81
C PRO A 109 20.23 8.83 10.38
N SER A 110 21.12 8.98 9.40
CA SER A 110 20.89 8.76 7.97
C SER A 110 20.53 7.30 7.70
N ASN A 111 19.59 7.08 6.79
CA ASN A 111 19.07 5.78 6.37
C ASN A 111 20.20 4.85 5.91
N ASP A 112 20.20 3.62 6.41
CA ASP A 112 20.95 2.51 5.82
C ASP A 112 20.11 1.92 4.67
N GLU A 113 20.72 1.87 3.49
CA GLU A 113 20.20 1.18 2.31
C GLU A 113 20.37 -0.34 2.54
N ASP A 114 19.26 -1.07 2.56
CA ASP A 114 19.27 -2.54 2.54
C ASP A 114 18.86 -3.00 1.15
N ASP A 115 19.78 -3.73 0.52
CA ASP A 115 19.73 -4.19 -0.86
C ASP A 115 19.39 -5.70 -0.81
N SER A 116 18.09 -6.02 -0.81
CA SER A 116 17.60 -7.39 -0.91
C SER A 116 16.85 -7.58 -2.24
N ASP A 117 17.49 -8.33 -3.13
CA ASP A 117 17.00 -8.71 -4.45
C ASP A 117 16.02 -9.88 -4.33
N ASP A 118 14.84 -9.60 -3.76
CA ASP A 118 13.67 -10.46 -3.87
C ASP A 118 12.64 -9.76 -4.76
N ARG A 119 12.22 -10.41 -5.85
CA ARG A 119 11.24 -9.86 -6.80
C ARG A 119 9.87 -9.67 -6.14
N ASP A 120 9.67 -8.57 -5.44
CA ASP A 120 8.43 -8.19 -4.75
C ASP A 120 7.60 -7.19 -5.56
N GLY A 121 6.99 -7.70 -6.63
CA GLY A 121 6.36 -6.92 -7.71
C GLY A 121 5.01 -6.26 -7.42
N PHE A 122 4.62 -6.00 -6.16
CA PHE A 122 3.44 -5.17 -5.90
C PHE A 122 3.63 -4.26 -4.70
N ALA A 123 3.86 -4.79 -3.50
CA ALA A 123 3.99 -3.98 -2.30
C ALA A 123 5.13 -2.96 -2.42
N ASP A 124 6.29 -3.38 -2.91
CA ASP A 124 7.41 -2.47 -3.11
C ASP A 124 7.17 -1.50 -4.26
N LEU A 125 6.46 -1.92 -5.32
CA LEU A 125 6.05 -1.00 -6.38
C LEU A 125 5.12 0.10 -5.88
N CYS A 126 4.25 -0.18 -4.90
CA CYS A 126 3.35 0.82 -4.32
C CYS A 126 4.15 1.93 -3.61
N VAL A 127 5.19 1.54 -2.86
CA VAL A 127 6.08 2.46 -2.15
C VAL A 127 7.01 3.19 -3.14
N ILE A 128 7.55 2.49 -4.15
CA ILE A 128 8.39 3.09 -5.21
C ILE A 128 7.60 4.10 -6.05
N ARG A 129 6.31 3.85 -6.31
CA ARG A 129 5.43 4.78 -7.04
C ARG A 129 5.41 6.17 -6.39
N ARG A 130 5.47 6.25 -5.05
CA ARG A 130 5.59 7.52 -4.32
C ARG A 130 6.91 8.24 -4.64
N PHE A 131 8.00 7.49 -4.77
CA PHE A 131 9.34 8.03 -4.89
C PHE A 131 9.68 8.46 -6.34
N TRP A 132 9.13 7.76 -7.35
CA TRP A 132 9.46 8.01 -8.77
C TRP A 132 8.31 8.63 -9.58
N GLY A 133 7.10 8.75 -9.03
CA GLY A 133 5.91 9.23 -9.73
C GLY A 133 5.32 8.21 -10.71
N ALA A 134 3.99 8.24 -10.88
CA ALA A 134 3.23 7.21 -11.61
C ALA A 134 3.67 6.99 -13.07
N ALA A 135 4.17 8.02 -13.75
CA ALA A 135 4.60 7.94 -15.16
C ALA A 135 5.91 7.15 -15.38
N THR A 136 6.72 7.00 -14.33
CA THR A 136 8.06 6.43 -14.40
C THR A 136 8.04 4.93 -14.10
N VAL A 137 7.14 4.49 -13.22
CA VAL A 137 6.99 3.08 -12.84
C VAL A 137 6.39 2.24 -13.98
N SER A 138 5.40 2.76 -14.73
CA SER A 138 4.79 2.02 -15.86
C SER A 138 5.78 1.66 -17.00
N LYS A 139 6.94 2.33 -17.10
CA LYS A 139 7.99 2.00 -18.07
C LYS A 139 8.89 0.85 -17.62
N VAL A 140 9.02 0.62 -16.31
CA VAL A 140 9.88 -0.44 -15.75
C VAL A 140 9.15 -1.78 -15.70
N VAL A 141 7.83 -1.79 -15.47
CA VAL A 141 7.01 -3.02 -15.45
C VAL A 141 6.59 -3.56 -16.83
N ASN A 142 6.82 -2.82 -17.92
CA ASN A 142 6.50 -3.24 -19.30
C ASN A 142 7.74 -3.51 -20.17
N ALA A 143 8.94 -3.59 -19.57
CA ALA A 143 10.19 -3.90 -20.27
C ALA A 143 10.61 -5.36 -20.04
#